data_AF-A0A9E6EY22-F1
#
_entry.id   AF-A0A9E6EY22-F1
#
_cell.length_a   1.000
_cell.length_b   1.000
_cell.length_c   1.000
_cell.angle_alpha   90.00
_cell.angle_beta   90.00
_cell.angle_gamma   90.00
#
_symmetry.space_group_name_H-M   'P 1'
#
loop_
_entity.id
_entity.type
_entity.pdbx_description
1 polymer ?
#
loop_
_entity_poly.entity_id
_entity_poly.type
_entity_poly.pdbx_seq_one_letter_code
_entity_poly.pdbx_strand_id
1 'polypeptide(L)'
;MAKNFIIEQLKKKFKERESFSREELFDFYRQIEPSLNENTFRWRIYNLKTKKIITSISQELFTLSYKPIFKPEIAETERKIYTKIEKKFPDLKQCIWSTKFVNEFMLHIPSRFITVLQVEKDALEPIYEFLKEQNFRNVFIQPEEKEIERYIYETESAIILQSLISKSPTQIVKKITTTTIEKMIVDLYCEKKLFNVFQGSELIHIINNVYNRYSINFTKLFAYAKRRRKENNIMEFLSYKTDIPNSLFND
;
A
#
# COMPACT_ATOMS: atom_id res chain seq x y z
N MET A 1 12.76 23.14 -28.09
CA MET A 1 14.01 22.38 -28.32
C MET A 1 14.86 22.24 -27.06
N ALA A 2 15.28 23.32 -26.37
CA ALA A 2 16.14 23.24 -25.18
C ALA A 2 15.60 22.36 -24.01
N LYS A 3 14.28 22.39 -23.73
CA LYS A 3 13.67 21.58 -22.65
C LYS A 3 13.78 20.07 -22.88
N ASN A 4 13.70 19.60 -24.13
CA ASN A 4 13.84 18.17 -24.43
C ASN A 4 15.29 17.72 -24.31
N PHE A 5 16.24 18.59 -24.67
CA PHE A 5 17.66 18.30 -24.55
C PHE A 5 18.10 18.06 -23.09
N ILE A 6 17.62 18.89 -22.16
CA ILE A 6 17.93 18.73 -20.72
C ILE A 6 17.36 17.41 -20.17
N ILE A 7 16.15 17.03 -20.59
CA ILE A 7 15.54 15.76 -20.18
C ILE A 7 16.35 14.56 -20.67
N GLU A 8 16.82 14.60 -21.93
CA GLU A 8 17.64 13.51 -22.48
C GLU A 8 19.00 13.41 -21.78
N GLN A 9 19.63 14.54 -21.41
CA GLN A 9 20.84 14.52 -20.60
C GLN A 9 20.60 13.98 -19.19
N LEU A 10 19.48 14.35 -18.56
CA LEU A 10 19.09 13.84 -17.25
C LEU A 10 18.94 12.32 -17.30
N LYS A 11 18.19 11.81 -18.29
CA LYS A 11 18.01 10.36 -18.48
C LYS A 11 19.36 9.68 -18.71
N LYS A 12 20.25 10.26 -19.52
CA LYS A 12 21.58 9.71 -19.77
C LYS A 12 22.44 9.64 -18.50
N LYS A 13 22.43 10.70 -17.67
CA LYS A 13 23.21 10.78 -16.43
C LYS A 13 22.78 9.72 -15.41
N PHE A 14 21.49 9.44 -15.32
CA PHE A 14 20.92 8.56 -14.29
C PHE A 14 20.42 7.21 -14.84
N LYS A 15 20.71 6.87 -16.11
CA LYS A 15 20.14 5.70 -16.82
C LYS A 15 20.39 4.37 -16.11
N GLU A 16 21.61 4.18 -15.59
CA GLU A 16 22.07 2.92 -14.99
C GLU A 16 21.90 2.90 -13.47
N ARG A 17 21.32 3.95 -12.89
CA ARG A 17 21.11 4.05 -11.46
C ARG A 17 19.69 3.64 -11.10
N GLU A 18 19.53 2.84 -10.06
CA GLU A 18 18.22 2.50 -9.52
C GLU A 18 17.49 3.75 -8.98
N SER A 19 18.24 4.63 -8.32
CA SER A 19 17.76 5.89 -7.77
C SER A 19 18.86 6.96 -7.74
N PHE A 20 18.47 8.22 -7.54
CA PHE A 20 19.35 9.36 -7.34
C PHE A 20 18.72 10.36 -6.37
N SER A 21 19.54 11.11 -5.64
CA SER A 21 19.06 12.02 -4.61
C SER A 21 18.56 13.36 -5.16
N ARG A 22 17.83 14.09 -4.31
CA ARG A 22 17.40 15.47 -4.55
C ARG A 22 18.59 16.40 -4.75
N GLU A 23 19.65 16.20 -3.99
CA GLU A 23 20.91 16.94 -4.12
C GLU A 23 21.59 16.63 -5.45
N GLU A 24 21.73 15.36 -5.84
CA GLU A 24 22.32 14.98 -7.13
C GLU A 24 21.55 15.54 -8.33
N LEU A 25 20.22 15.57 -8.22
CA LEU A 25 19.35 16.18 -9.22
C LEU A 25 19.54 17.70 -9.27
N PHE A 26 19.72 18.34 -8.12
CA PHE A 26 19.97 19.77 -8.04
C PHE A 26 21.32 20.14 -8.67
N ASP A 27 22.37 19.40 -8.33
CA ASP A 27 23.71 19.56 -8.89
C ASP A 27 23.72 19.34 -10.40
N PHE A 28 22.99 18.33 -10.90
CA PHE A 28 22.79 18.16 -12.33
C PHE A 28 22.23 19.42 -13.00
N TYR A 29 21.22 20.05 -12.40
CA TYR A 29 20.66 21.26 -12.97
C TYR A 29 21.59 22.47 -12.83
N ARG A 30 22.36 22.58 -11.74
CA ARG A 30 23.35 23.67 -11.56
C ARG A 30 24.51 23.59 -12.55
N GLN A 31 24.88 22.40 -13.01
CA GLN A 31 25.86 22.24 -14.10
C GLN A 31 25.41 22.93 -15.40
N ILE A 32 24.09 23.07 -15.61
CA ILE A 32 23.49 23.67 -16.81
C ILE A 32 23.09 25.13 -16.54
N GLU A 33 22.62 25.42 -15.33
CA GLU A 33 22.17 26.73 -14.87
C GLU A 33 22.70 27.02 -13.46
N PRO A 34 23.91 27.59 -13.33
CA PRO A 34 24.55 27.82 -12.02
C PRO A 34 23.76 28.72 -11.07
N SER A 35 22.93 29.62 -11.61
CA SER A 35 22.08 30.55 -10.86
C SER A 35 20.74 29.94 -10.41
N LEU A 36 20.53 28.63 -10.57
CA LEU A 36 19.28 27.99 -10.21
C LEU A 36 18.99 28.12 -8.71
N ASN A 37 17.89 28.78 -8.37
CA ASN A 37 17.40 28.87 -7.01
C ASN A 37 16.45 27.72 -6.64
N GLU A 38 16.20 27.59 -5.34
CA GLU A 38 15.44 26.49 -4.74
C GLU A 38 13.96 26.45 -5.17
N ASN A 39 13.32 27.61 -5.34
CA ASN A 39 11.92 27.70 -5.74
C ASN A 39 11.73 27.21 -7.19
N THR A 40 12.60 27.64 -8.09
CA THR A 40 12.60 27.17 -9.48
C THR A 40 12.93 25.68 -9.55
N PHE A 41 13.83 25.19 -8.69
CA PHE A 41 14.16 23.78 -8.62
C PHE A 41 12.96 22.91 -8.18
N ARG A 42 12.20 23.35 -7.17
CA ARG A 42 10.94 22.68 -6.76
C ARG A 42 9.95 22.59 -7.92
N TRP A 43 9.83 23.65 -8.72
CA TRP A 43 8.98 23.64 -9.92
C TRP A 43 9.48 22.66 -10.99
N ARG A 44 10.81 22.52 -11.18
CA ARG A 44 11.40 21.53 -12.08
C ARG A 44 11.07 20.11 -11.65
N ILE A 45 11.24 19.80 -10.37
CA ILE A 45 10.86 18.50 -9.80
C ILE A 45 9.38 18.21 -10.08
N TYR A 46 8.49 19.17 -9.81
CA TYR A 46 7.06 19.03 -10.10
C TYR A 46 6.80 18.75 -11.60
N ASN A 47 7.47 19.46 -12.51
CA ASN A 47 7.34 19.26 -13.96
C ASN A 47 7.80 17.86 -14.40
N LEU A 48 8.92 17.37 -13.86
CA LEU A 48 9.44 16.03 -14.18
C LEU A 48 8.50 14.93 -13.69
N LYS A 49 7.95 15.07 -12.48
CA LYS A 49 6.97 14.13 -11.90
C LYS A 49 5.68 14.08 -12.72
N THR A 50 5.12 15.23 -13.07
CA THR A 50 3.88 15.32 -13.87
C THR A 50 4.04 14.70 -15.25
N LYS A 51 5.24 14.80 -15.85
CA LYS A 51 5.61 14.15 -17.11
C LYS A 51 6.04 12.67 -16.97
N LYS A 52 6.03 12.11 -15.76
CA LYS A 52 6.51 10.75 -15.46
C LYS A 52 7.95 10.48 -15.91
N ILE A 53 8.79 11.52 -15.96
CA ILE A 53 10.22 11.39 -16.26
C ILE A 53 10.98 10.89 -15.03
N ILE A 54 10.54 11.35 -13.85
CA ILE A 54 11.03 10.86 -12.57
C ILE A 54 9.85 10.46 -11.68
N THR A 55 10.06 9.48 -10.82
CA THR A 55 9.13 9.08 -9.75
C THR A 55 9.82 9.30 -8.41
N SER A 56 9.08 9.72 -7.38
CA SER A 56 9.63 9.79 -6.00
C SER A 56 9.58 8.41 -5.37
N ILE A 57 10.69 8.02 -4.75
CA ILE A 57 10.74 6.82 -3.91
C ILE A 57 10.55 7.23 -2.44
N SER A 58 11.16 8.35 -2.04
CA SER A 58 11.05 8.95 -0.72
C SER A 58 11.00 10.48 -0.83
N GLN A 59 11.20 11.20 0.28
CA GLN A 59 11.28 12.66 0.27
C GLN A 59 12.52 13.13 -0.50
N GLU A 60 13.65 12.43 -0.31
CA GLU A 60 14.95 12.83 -0.85
C GLU A 60 15.42 12.01 -2.06
N LEU A 61 14.74 10.91 -2.42
CA LEU A 61 15.14 10.03 -3.53
C LEU A 61 14.15 9.98 -4.70
N PHE A 62 14.71 9.96 -5.91
CA PHE A 62 14.02 9.85 -7.20
C PHE A 62 14.54 8.68 -8.03
N THR A 63 13.73 8.23 -8.99
CA THR A 63 14.13 7.24 -10.01
C THR A 63 13.60 7.60 -11.38
N LEU A 64 14.29 7.18 -12.44
CA LEU A 64 13.79 7.28 -13.82
C LEU A 64 12.73 6.22 -14.12
N SER A 65 12.69 5.14 -13.35
CA SER A 65 11.72 4.06 -13.52
C SER A 65 10.33 4.50 -13.07
N TYR A 66 9.37 4.45 -13.98
CA TYR A 66 7.97 4.66 -13.64
C TYR A 66 7.38 3.36 -13.11
N LYS A 67 7.00 3.35 -11.83
CA LYS A 67 6.15 2.30 -11.27
C LYS A 67 4.73 2.84 -11.09
N PRO A 68 3.69 2.18 -11.61
CA PRO A 68 2.31 2.62 -11.45
C PRO A 68 1.87 2.61 -9.98
N ILE A 69 0.82 3.38 -9.67
CA ILE A 69 0.13 3.31 -8.38
C ILE A 69 -0.82 2.11 -8.41
N PHE A 70 -0.72 1.24 -7.42
CA PHE A 70 -1.59 0.08 -7.28
C PHE A 70 -3.04 0.47 -6.99
N LYS A 71 -3.98 -0.08 -7.77
CA LYS A 71 -5.42 0.05 -7.55
C LYS A 71 -6.03 -1.36 -7.49
N PRO A 72 -6.46 -1.83 -6.30
CA PRO A 72 -7.02 -3.17 -6.18
C PRO A 72 -8.33 -3.28 -6.96
N GLU A 73 -8.57 -4.48 -7.47
CA GLU A 73 -9.87 -4.83 -8.02
C GLU A 73 -10.91 -4.88 -6.90
N ILE A 74 -12.11 -4.39 -7.19
CA ILE A 74 -13.25 -4.40 -6.27
C ILE A 74 -14.33 -5.30 -6.87
N ALA A 75 -14.51 -6.48 -6.27
CA ALA A 75 -15.55 -7.42 -6.66
C ALA A 75 -16.94 -6.97 -6.17
N GLU A 76 -17.97 -7.67 -6.67
CA GLU A 76 -19.36 -7.28 -6.45
C GLU A 76 -19.78 -7.45 -4.98
N THR A 77 -19.23 -8.45 -4.29
CA THR A 77 -19.50 -8.68 -2.85
C THR A 77 -19.00 -7.50 -2.00
N GLU A 78 -17.79 -7.02 -2.25
CA GLU A 78 -17.19 -5.89 -1.54
C GLU A 78 -17.98 -4.60 -1.83
N ARG A 79 -18.34 -4.37 -3.10
CA ARG A 79 -19.19 -3.25 -3.50
C ARG A 79 -20.52 -3.28 -2.76
N LYS A 80 -21.19 -4.44 -2.74
CA LYS A 80 -22.48 -4.63 -2.09
C LYS A 80 -22.41 -4.38 -0.59
N ILE A 81 -21.39 -4.89 0.09
CA ILE A 81 -21.17 -4.66 1.53
C ILE A 81 -20.99 -3.16 1.78
N TYR A 82 -20.04 -2.53 1.08
CA TYR A 82 -19.70 -1.13 1.28
C TYR A 82 -20.90 -0.21 1.08
N THR A 83 -21.63 -0.37 -0.03
CA THR A 83 -22.79 0.48 -0.35
C THR A 83 -23.95 0.28 0.63
N LYS A 84 -24.17 -0.95 1.12
CA LYS A 84 -25.17 -1.20 2.17
C LYS A 84 -24.83 -0.50 3.48
N ILE A 85 -23.55 -0.56 3.89
CA ILE A 85 -23.07 0.13 5.10
C ILE A 85 -23.17 1.64 4.91
N GLU A 86 -22.67 2.18 3.80
CA GLU A 86 -22.68 3.62 3.50
C GLU A 86 -24.10 4.21 3.51
N LYS A 87 -25.09 3.44 3.02
CA LYS A 87 -26.49 3.85 3.05
C LYS A 87 -27.10 3.86 4.45
N LYS A 88 -26.74 2.90 5.32
CA LYS A 88 -27.32 2.75 6.66
C LYS A 88 -26.60 3.61 7.70
N PHE A 89 -25.29 3.79 7.54
CA PHE A 89 -24.41 4.55 8.42
C PHE A 89 -23.69 5.62 7.59
N PRO A 90 -24.38 6.72 7.22
CA PRO A 90 -23.74 7.85 6.57
C PRO A 90 -22.55 8.35 7.38
N ASP A 91 -21.51 8.81 6.70
CA ASP A 91 -20.28 9.38 7.27
C ASP A 91 -19.37 8.41 8.06
N LEU A 92 -19.79 7.16 8.26
CA LEU A 92 -18.94 6.14 8.89
C LEU A 92 -17.70 5.88 8.04
N LYS A 93 -16.51 6.04 8.62
CA LYS A 93 -15.27 5.66 7.95
C LYS A 93 -15.17 4.14 7.89
N GLN A 94 -15.16 3.63 6.67
CA GLN A 94 -14.97 2.22 6.38
C GLN A 94 -13.90 2.02 5.31
N CYS A 95 -13.22 0.88 5.36
CA CYS A 95 -12.26 0.42 4.38
C CYS A 95 -12.51 -1.06 4.12
N ILE A 96 -12.75 -1.45 2.87
CA ILE A 96 -12.97 -2.84 2.50
C ILE A 96 -11.94 -3.29 1.47
N TRP A 97 -11.39 -4.48 1.66
CA TRP A 97 -10.44 -5.08 0.73
C TRP A 97 -10.47 -6.60 0.83
N SER A 98 -10.01 -7.29 -0.21
CA SER A 98 -9.98 -8.76 -0.27
C SER A 98 -8.55 -9.25 -0.47
N THR A 99 -8.17 -10.32 0.22
CA THR A 99 -6.86 -10.95 0.00
C THR A 99 -6.70 -11.51 -1.41
N LYS A 100 -7.78 -11.62 -2.19
CA LYS A 100 -7.75 -12.11 -3.57
C LYS A 100 -6.80 -11.31 -4.48
N PHE A 101 -6.70 -9.99 -4.33
CA PHE A 101 -5.75 -9.23 -5.17
C PHE A 101 -4.29 -9.47 -4.77
N VAL A 102 -4.01 -10.02 -3.58
CA VAL A 102 -2.63 -10.35 -3.17
C VAL A 102 -2.06 -11.44 -4.07
N ASN A 103 -2.92 -12.27 -4.68
CA ASN A 103 -2.54 -13.36 -5.59
C ASN A 103 -1.62 -12.92 -6.73
N GLU A 104 -1.71 -11.68 -7.23
CA GLU A 104 -0.83 -11.25 -8.32
C GLU A 104 0.65 -11.21 -7.89
N PHE A 105 0.90 -11.14 -6.58
CA PHE A 105 2.23 -11.05 -5.98
C PHE A 105 2.71 -12.39 -5.43
N MET A 106 1.88 -13.43 -5.45
CA MET A 106 2.16 -14.72 -4.82
C MET A 106 2.83 -15.70 -5.77
N LEU A 107 3.62 -16.63 -5.21
CA LEU A 107 4.04 -17.85 -5.91
C LEU A 107 2.91 -18.89 -5.89
N HIS A 108 2.29 -19.06 -4.72
CA HIS A 108 1.29 -20.08 -4.48
C HIS A 108 -0.07 -19.44 -4.23
N ILE A 109 -0.96 -19.51 -5.23
CA ILE A 109 -2.29 -18.90 -5.13
C ILE A 109 -3.19 -19.75 -4.22
N PRO A 110 -3.73 -19.20 -3.12
CA PRO A 110 -4.66 -19.91 -2.26
C PRO A 110 -6.03 -20.06 -2.95
N SER A 111 -6.78 -21.10 -2.59
CA SER A 111 -8.15 -21.31 -3.08
C SER A 111 -9.21 -20.56 -2.28
N ARG A 112 -8.84 -20.00 -1.11
CA ARG A 112 -9.75 -19.33 -0.18
C ARG A 112 -9.30 -17.90 0.06
N PHE A 113 -10.26 -16.98 0.09
CA PHE A 113 -9.99 -15.55 0.22
C PHE A 113 -10.77 -14.96 1.40
N ILE A 114 -10.15 -13.93 1.97
CA ILE A 114 -10.68 -13.23 3.13
C ILE A 114 -11.02 -11.82 2.67
N THR A 115 -12.25 -11.39 2.91
CA THR A 115 -12.65 -9.99 2.79
C THR A 115 -12.48 -9.32 4.15
N VAL A 116 -11.59 -8.34 4.22
CA VAL A 116 -11.35 -7.55 5.42
C VAL A 116 -12.18 -6.26 5.33
N LEU A 117 -13.10 -6.10 6.26
CA LEU A 117 -13.89 -4.90 6.46
C LEU A 117 -13.42 -4.20 7.74
N GLN A 118 -12.89 -3.00 7.59
CA GLN A 118 -12.42 -2.18 8.69
C GLN A 118 -13.32 -0.97 8.87
N VAL A 119 -13.84 -0.77 10.08
CA VAL A 119 -14.75 0.35 10.44
C VAL A 119 -14.27 1.04 11.72
N GLU A 120 -14.85 2.19 12.07
CA GLU A 120 -14.56 2.85 13.35
C GLU A 120 -14.82 1.91 14.54
N LYS A 121 -14.00 2.01 15.58
CA LYS A 121 -13.96 1.02 16.68
C LYS A 121 -15.31 0.89 17.39
N ASP A 122 -15.98 2.00 17.61
CA ASP A 122 -17.29 2.14 18.22
C ASP A 122 -18.45 1.70 17.31
N ALA A 123 -18.18 1.42 16.03
CA ALA A 123 -19.15 0.94 15.06
C ALA A 123 -19.06 -0.58 14.81
N LEU A 124 -18.15 -1.31 15.47
CA LEU A 124 -17.95 -2.75 15.21
C LEU A 124 -19.20 -3.58 15.48
N GLU A 125 -19.76 -3.50 16.68
CA GLU A 125 -20.95 -4.27 17.07
C GLU A 125 -22.19 -3.87 16.25
N PRO A 126 -22.52 -2.57 16.06
CA PRO A 126 -23.62 -2.17 15.17
C PRO A 126 -23.48 -2.67 13.74
N ILE A 127 -22.26 -2.67 13.19
CA ILE A 127 -21.99 -3.15 11.83
C ILE A 127 -22.10 -4.68 11.78
N TYR A 128 -21.62 -5.39 12.78
CA TYR A 128 -21.73 -6.84 12.86
C TYR A 128 -23.20 -7.28 12.84
N GLU A 129 -24.04 -6.72 13.70
CA GLU A 129 -25.46 -7.05 13.73
C GLU A 129 -26.17 -6.65 12.43
N PHE A 130 -25.86 -5.46 11.88
CA PHE A 130 -26.39 -5.05 10.58
C PHE A 130 -26.02 -6.04 9.46
N LEU A 131 -24.78 -6.52 9.40
CA LEU A 131 -24.38 -7.49 8.37
C LEU A 131 -25.15 -8.80 8.49
N LYS A 132 -25.43 -9.26 9.72
CA LYS A 132 -26.27 -10.44 9.99
C LYS A 132 -27.71 -10.22 9.55
N GLU A 133 -28.32 -9.08 9.89
CA GLU A 133 -29.66 -8.69 9.42
C GLU A 133 -29.74 -8.64 7.88
N GLN A 134 -28.65 -8.23 7.23
CA GLN A 134 -28.54 -8.17 5.77
C GLN A 134 -28.24 -9.54 5.11
N ASN A 135 -28.25 -10.63 5.90
CA ASN A 135 -27.99 -12.00 5.49
C ASN A 135 -26.58 -12.24 4.89
N PHE A 136 -25.57 -11.45 5.30
CA PHE A 136 -24.19 -11.80 5.03
C PHE A 136 -23.77 -12.98 5.92
N ARG A 137 -23.22 -14.02 5.30
CA ARG A 137 -22.75 -15.22 5.99
C ARG A 137 -21.26 -15.10 6.30
N ASN A 138 -20.79 -15.93 7.24
CA ASN A 138 -19.37 -16.06 7.58
C ASN A 138 -18.70 -14.73 7.95
N VAL A 139 -19.43 -13.92 8.72
CA VAL A 139 -18.92 -12.66 9.27
C VAL A 139 -18.31 -12.97 10.64
N PHE A 140 -17.05 -12.56 10.83
CA PHE A 140 -16.30 -12.77 12.06
C PHE A 140 -15.80 -11.43 12.58
N ILE A 141 -16.22 -11.04 13.78
CA ILE A 141 -15.82 -9.80 14.44
C ILE A 141 -14.55 -10.06 15.27
N GLN A 142 -13.45 -9.39 14.90
CA GLN A 142 -12.16 -9.46 15.58
C GLN A 142 -11.75 -10.88 16.03
N PRO A 143 -11.73 -11.87 15.11
CA PRO A 143 -11.60 -13.27 15.48
C PRO A 143 -10.28 -13.58 16.17
N GLU A 144 -10.34 -14.44 17.18
CA GLU A 144 -9.18 -14.99 17.85
C GLU A 144 -8.59 -16.17 17.07
N GLU A 145 -7.39 -16.61 17.47
CA GLU A 145 -6.65 -17.69 16.81
C GLU A 145 -7.46 -18.98 16.62
N LYS A 146 -8.19 -19.40 17.67
CA LYS A 146 -9.02 -20.62 17.61
C LYS A 146 -10.15 -20.49 16.59
N GLU A 147 -10.72 -19.31 16.43
CA GLU A 147 -11.79 -19.06 15.46
C GLU A 147 -11.24 -19.01 14.03
N ILE A 148 -10.04 -18.43 13.88
CA ILE A 148 -9.33 -18.41 12.61
C ILE A 148 -9.04 -19.84 12.14
N GLU A 149 -8.43 -20.65 12.99
CA GLU A 149 -8.03 -22.02 12.66
C GLU A 149 -9.22 -22.93 12.35
N ARG A 150 -10.30 -22.84 13.16
CA ARG A 150 -11.42 -23.77 13.06
C ARG A 150 -12.48 -23.38 12.04
N TYR A 151 -12.67 -22.10 11.77
CA TYR A 151 -13.80 -21.63 10.97
C TYR A 151 -13.37 -20.85 9.74
N ILE A 152 -12.43 -19.92 9.89
CA ILE A 152 -12.06 -19.01 8.79
C ILE A 152 -11.28 -19.76 7.71
N TYR A 153 -10.30 -20.58 8.09
CA TYR A 153 -9.52 -21.33 7.10
C TYR A 153 -10.31 -22.37 6.34
N GLU A 154 -11.40 -22.89 6.90
CA GLU A 154 -12.26 -23.87 6.23
C GLU A 154 -13.28 -23.22 5.29
N THR A 155 -13.51 -21.91 5.45
CA THR A 155 -14.52 -21.16 4.71
C THR A 155 -13.99 -20.61 3.38
N GLU A 156 -14.76 -20.75 2.30
CA GLU A 156 -14.37 -20.23 0.97
C GLU A 156 -14.35 -18.69 0.89
N SER A 157 -15.28 -18.03 1.59
CA SER A 157 -15.41 -16.57 1.63
C SER A 157 -15.75 -16.09 3.05
N ALA A 158 -14.72 -15.72 3.82
CA ALA A 158 -14.88 -15.15 5.15
C ALA A 158 -14.88 -13.61 5.11
N ILE A 159 -15.76 -12.96 5.88
CA ILE A 159 -15.77 -11.51 6.08
C ILE A 159 -15.24 -11.23 7.48
N ILE A 160 -14.11 -10.55 7.57
CA ILE A 160 -13.45 -10.25 8.83
C ILE A 160 -13.69 -8.79 9.15
N LEU A 161 -14.45 -8.54 10.21
CA LEU A 161 -14.78 -7.21 10.70
C LEU A 161 -13.78 -6.80 11.78
N GLN A 162 -13.06 -5.70 11.55
CA GLN A 162 -12.03 -5.21 12.45
C GLN A 162 -12.06 -3.69 12.60
N SER A 163 -11.39 -3.18 13.62
CA SER A 163 -11.26 -1.73 13.79
C SER A 163 -10.31 -1.12 12.75
N LEU A 164 -10.72 0.00 12.18
CA LEU A 164 -9.91 0.83 11.31
C LEU A 164 -8.96 1.68 12.16
N ILE A 165 -7.67 1.38 12.10
CA ILE A 165 -6.65 2.10 12.85
C ILE A 165 -6.61 3.58 12.41
N SER A 166 -6.47 4.49 13.36
CA SER A 166 -6.40 5.93 13.08
C SER A 166 -5.32 6.27 12.04
N LYS A 167 -5.66 7.13 11.07
CA LYS A 167 -4.76 7.54 9.97
C LYS A 167 -4.24 6.36 9.13
N SER A 168 -4.96 5.23 9.13
CA SER A 168 -4.68 4.10 8.26
C SER A 168 -4.72 4.54 6.79
N PRO A 169 -3.71 4.21 5.96
CA PRO A 169 -3.69 4.68 4.58
C PRO A 169 -4.70 3.93 3.71
N THR A 170 -5.71 4.65 3.24
CA THR A 170 -6.75 4.15 2.33
C THR A 170 -6.73 4.90 1.00
N GLN A 171 -7.44 4.37 0.02
CA GLN A 171 -7.64 5.01 -1.29
C GLN A 171 -9.08 4.79 -1.76
N ILE A 172 -9.56 5.65 -2.67
CA ILE A 172 -10.88 5.51 -3.27
C ILE A 172 -10.73 4.93 -4.67
N VAL A 173 -11.34 3.76 -4.90
CA VAL A 173 -11.39 3.09 -6.20
C VAL A 173 -12.85 2.80 -6.54
N LYS A 174 -13.34 3.31 -7.69
CA LYS A 174 -14.74 3.14 -8.12
C LYS A 174 -15.77 3.52 -7.03
N LYS A 175 -15.53 4.63 -6.33
CA LYS A 175 -16.31 5.16 -5.18
C LYS A 175 -16.26 4.32 -3.89
N ILE A 176 -15.42 3.29 -3.84
CA ILE A 176 -15.25 2.42 -2.67
C ILE A 176 -13.94 2.78 -1.98
N THR A 177 -13.98 3.02 -0.67
CA THR A 177 -12.77 3.19 0.14
C THR A 177 -12.15 1.81 0.41
N THR A 178 -10.94 1.63 -0.09
CA THR A 178 -10.20 0.35 -0.06
C THR A 178 -8.75 0.55 0.40
N THR A 179 -8.01 -0.54 0.52
CA THR A 179 -6.65 -0.53 1.04
C THR A 179 -5.64 0.02 0.02
N THR A 180 -4.56 0.60 0.54
CA THR A 180 -3.36 0.94 -0.24
C THR A 180 -2.36 -0.20 -0.19
N ILE A 181 -1.36 -0.19 -1.07
CA ILE A 181 -0.33 -1.22 -1.07
C ILE A 181 0.56 -1.13 0.19
N GLU A 182 0.82 0.08 0.68
CA GLU A 182 1.56 0.30 1.93
C GLU A 182 0.83 -0.29 3.13
N LYS A 183 -0.49 -0.07 3.19
CA LYS A 183 -1.34 -0.64 4.24
C LYS A 183 -1.39 -2.17 4.14
N MET A 184 -1.57 -2.71 2.94
CA MET A 184 -1.57 -4.16 2.70
C MET A 184 -0.28 -4.82 3.23
N ILE A 185 0.90 -4.28 2.87
CA ILE A 185 2.20 -4.81 3.35
C ILE A 185 2.25 -4.86 4.88
N VAL A 186 1.87 -3.74 5.53
CA VAL A 186 1.91 -3.64 6.99
C VAL A 186 0.88 -4.58 7.64
N ASP A 187 -0.32 -4.70 7.09
CA ASP A 187 -1.38 -5.56 7.62
C ASP A 187 -0.99 -7.04 7.50
N LEU A 188 -0.47 -7.47 6.34
CA LEU A 188 0.08 -8.83 6.13
C LEU A 188 1.22 -9.14 7.10
N TYR A 189 2.12 -8.18 7.35
CA TYR A 189 3.24 -8.36 8.28
C TYR A 189 2.78 -8.43 9.75
N CYS A 190 1.81 -7.60 10.14
CA CYS A 190 1.39 -7.47 11.53
C CYS A 190 0.44 -8.60 11.97
N GLU A 191 -0.50 -9.00 11.12
CA GLU A 191 -1.58 -9.92 11.47
C GLU A 191 -1.28 -11.36 11.04
N LYS A 192 -0.13 -11.87 11.50
CA LYS A 192 0.43 -13.16 11.07
C LYS A 192 -0.52 -14.35 11.18
N LYS A 193 -1.38 -14.34 12.20
CA LYS A 193 -2.37 -15.40 12.43
C LYS A 193 -3.47 -15.32 11.37
N LEU A 194 -4.08 -14.16 11.17
CA LEU A 194 -5.12 -13.99 10.15
C LEU A 194 -4.58 -14.26 8.73
N PHE A 195 -3.34 -13.85 8.48
CA PHE A 195 -2.67 -13.90 7.19
C PHE A 195 -1.60 -14.99 7.13
N ASN A 196 -1.81 -16.15 7.77
CA ASN A 196 -0.79 -17.20 7.90
C ASN A 196 -0.27 -17.70 6.54
N VAL A 197 -1.15 -17.82 5.53
CA VAL A 197 -0.83 -18.29 4.18
C VAL A 197 0.15 -17.37 3.45
N PHE A 198 0.26 -16.11 3.90
CA PHE A 198 1.17 -15.12 3.33
C PHE A 198 2.48 -15.01 4.11
N GLN A 199 2.70 -15.78 5.19
CA GLN A 199 3.88 -15.62 6.04
C GLN A 199 5.11 -16.38 5.52
N GLY A 200 6.25 -16.18 6.16
CA GLY A 200 7.50 -16.88 5.81
C GLY A 200 8.10 -16.37 4.50
N SER A 201 8.56 -17.28 3.65
CA SER A 201 9.12 -16.94 2.33
C SER A 201 8.09 -16.31 1.39
N GLU A 202 6.81 -16.61 1.57
CA GLU A 202 5.75 -16.04 0.74
C GLU A 202 5.63 -14.54 0.97
N LEU A 203 5.74 -14.07 2.22
CA LEU A 203 5.67 -12.64 2.55
C LEU A 203 6.80 -11.86 1.85
N ILE A 204 8.00 -12.44 1.86
CA ILE A 204 9.18 -11.87 1.21
C ILE A 204 8.92 -11.75 -0.29
N HIS A 205 8.42 -12.82 -0.91
CA HIS A 205 8.14 -12.84 -2.33
C HIS A 205 7.06 -11.83 -2.73
N ILE A 206 5.96 -11.76 -1.97
CA ILE A 206 4.90 -10.77 -2.16
C ILE A 206 5.48 -9.36 -2.15
N ILE A 207 6.26 -9.02 -1.13
CA ILE A 207 6.83 -7.68 -0.97
C ILE A 207 7.81 -7.34 -2.10
N ASN A 208 8.67 -8.28 -2.53
CA ASN A 208 9.58 -8.07 -3.65
C ASN A 208 8.82 -7.84 -4.96
N ASN A 209 7.77 -8.62 -5.23
CA ASN A 209 6.93 -8.43 -6.41
C ASN A 209 6.18 -7.10 -6.40
N VAL A 210 5.62 -6.74 -5.25
CA VAL A 210 4.99 -5.44 -5.00
C VAL A 210 5.97 -4.31 -5.29
N TYR A 211 7.18 -4.38 -4.74
CA TYR A 211 8.23 -3.39 -4.96
C TYR A 211 8.61 -3.31 -6.44
N ASN A 212 8.77 -4.43 -7.13
CA ASN A 212 9.19 -4.45 -8.53
C ASN A 212 8.11 -3.88 -9.47
N ARG A 213 6.83 -4.07 -9.16
CA ARG A 213 5.71 -3.70 -10.05
C ARG A 213 5.07 -2.36 -9.74
N TYR A 214 5.06 -1.92 -8.49
CA TYR A 214 4.28 -0.76 -8.05
C TYR A 214 5.10 0.26 -7.28
N SER A 215 4.66 1.51 -7.35
CA SER A 215 5.20 2.59 -6.54
C SER A 215 4.75 2.38 -5.09
N ILE A 216 5.71 2.42 -4.17
CA ILE A 216 5.48 2.32 -2.72
C ILE A 216 5.96 3.62 -2.09
N ASN A 217 5.13 4.23 -1.26
CA ASN A 217 5.51 5.35 -0.42
C ASN A 217 5.98 4.83 0.96
N PHE A 218 7.29 4.69 1.14
CA PHE A 218 7.86 4.16 2.38
C PHE A 218 7.58 5.04 3.60
N THR A 219 7.54 6.36 3.45
CA THR A 219 7.14 7.28 4.54
C THR A 219 5.73 6.96 5.05
N LYS A 220 4.77 6.72 4.14
CA LYS A 220 3.39 6.33 4.48
C LYS A 220 3.35 4.94 5.11
N LEU A 221 4.12 3.99 4.56
CA LEU A 221 4.23 2.63 5.09
C LEU A 221 4.74 2.64 6.53
N PHE A 222 5.86 3.30 6.81
CA PHE A 222 6.45 3.37 8.16
C PHE A 222 5.57 4.17 9.13
N ALA A 223 4.98 5.28 8.69
CA ALA A 223 4.01 6.02 9.51
C ALA A 223 2.82 5.15 9.94
N TYR A 224 2.35 4.25 9.08
CA TYR A 224 1.30 3.29 9.42
C TYR A 224 1.81 2.15 10.31
N ALA A 225 2.98 1.58 10.02
CA ALA A 225 3.61 0.56 10.86
C ALA A 225 3.87 1.06 12.29
N LYS A 226 4.20 2.34 12.46
CA LYS A 226 4.32 3.02 13.76
C LYS A 226 3.01 2.99 14.54
N ARG A 227 1.87 3.26 13.88
CA ARG A 227 0.54 3.15 14.51
C ARG A 227 0.22 1.72 14.95
N ARG A 228 0.75 0.71 14.25
CA ARG A 228 0.67 -0.71 14.64
C ARG A 228 1.77 -1.14 15.61
N ARG A 229 2.64 -0.23 16.08
CA ARG A 229 3.79 -0.50 16.97
C ARG A 229 4.79 -1.51 16.39
N LYS A 230 4.99 -1.49 15.08
CA LYS A 230 5.85 -2.41 14.33
C LYS A 230 6.82 -1.72 13.36
N GLU A 231 7.02 -0.41 13.48
CA GLU A 231 7.91 0.39 12.62
C GLU A 231 9.33 -0.20 12.54
N ASN A 232 10.03 -0.33 13.67
CA ASN A 232 11.38 -0.89 13.69
C ASN A 232 11.43 -2.33 13.19
N ASN A 233 10.45 -3.16 13.58
CA ASN A 233 10.42 -4.57 13.20
C ASN A 233 10.21 -4.76 11.68
N ILE A 234 9.32 -3.97 11.08
CA ILE A 234 9.08 -4.07 9.63
C ILE A 234 10.25 -3.46 8.85
N MET A 235 10.84 -2.36 9.32
CA MET A 235 12.03 -1.77 8.70
C MET A 235 13.21 -2.77 8.68
N GLU A 236 13.47 -3.41 9.81
CA GLU A 236 14.47 -4.48 9.92
C GLU A 236 14.16 -5.64 8.97
N PHE A 237 12.90 -6.09 8.94
CA PHE A 237 12.47 -7.16 8.04
C PHE A 237 12.68 -6.80 6.57
N LEU A 238 12.26 -5.60 6.13
CA LEU A 238 12.47 -5.15 4.76
C LEU A 238 13.97 -5.09 4.43
N SER A 239 14.78 -4.57 5.34
CA SER A 239 16.23 -4.40 5.14
C SER A 239 17.01 -5.71 5.00
N TYR A 240 16.64 -6.73 5.78
CA TYR A 240 17.40 -7.98 5.84
C TYR A 240 16.79 -9.14 5.06
N LYS A 241 15.50 -9.04 4.69
CA LYS A 241 14.78 -10.16 4.08
C LYS A 241 14.29 -9.89 2.67
N THR A 242 14.27 -8.63 2.21
CA THR A 242 13.72 -8.26 0.90
C THR A 242 14.80 -7.69 -0.03
N ASP A 243 14.48 -7.56 -1.31
CA ASP A 243 15.40 -7.01 -2.32
C ASP A 243 15.33 -5.47 -2.37
N ILE A 244 14.67 -4.85 -1.38
CA ILE A 244 14.47 -3.40 -1.33
C ILE A 244 15.76 -2.73 -0.82
N PRO A 245 16.33 -1.77 -1.57
CA PRO A 245 17.55 -1.10 -1.14
C PRO A 245 17.40 -0.37 0.20
N ASN A 246 18.35 -0.60 1.12
CA ASN A 246 18.36 0.03 2.45
C ASN A 246 18.44 1.55 2.43
N SER A 247 18.94 2.14 1.34
CA SER A 247 18.94 3.59 1.12
C SER A 247 17.53 4.20 1.18
N LEU A 248 16.48 3.41 0.97
CA LEU A 248 15.09 3.86 0.98
C LEU A 248 14.49 4.00 2.39
N PHE A 249 15.20 3.57 3.44
CA PHE A 249 14.69 3.51 4.81
C PHE A 249 15.29 4.55 5.76
N ASN A 250 16.39 5.19 5.37
CA ASN A 250 17.17 6.10 6.21
C ASN A 250 16.79 7.59 6.06
N ASP A 251 15.56 7.88 5.64
CA ASP A 251 15.02 9.24 5.51
C ASP A 251 14.23 9.67 6.76
#